data_AF-A0A7W9U4L4-F1
#
_entry.id   AF-A0A7W9U4L4-F1
#
_cell.length_a   1.000
_cell.length_b   1.000
_cell.length_c   1.000
_cell.angle_alpha   90.00
_cell.angle_beta   90.00
_cell.angle_gamma   90.00
#
_symmetry.space_group_name_H-M   'P 1'
#
loop_
_entity.id
_entity.type
_entity.pdbx_description
1 polymer ?
#
loop_
_entity_poly.entity_id
_entity_poly.type
_entity_poly.pdbx_seq_one_letter_code
_entity_poly.pdbx_strand_id
1 'polypeptide(L)'
;MPTIVGIDHSFSFPLRYFEVHQLEPDWYAFLEDFRAHWPTDEEHVYVDFVRDGLIGNGSAREGSPRWRRIAEERCKAKSVFHFDVQGSVAKSTHSGIPWLLYLHRQLGERVRFWPFDGWDIPAGRSAIVEAYPSMWRRGRVTPENMTDDQFDAYTIADWLRLADEDGRLQLALNPPLTPAERTVAEIEGWILGVGFAATREAHR
;
A
#
# COMPACT_ATOMS: atom_id res chain seq x y z
N MET A 1 18.71 -4.29 13.78
CA MET A 1 18.71 -2.95 13.17
C MET A 1 17.28 -2.65 12.76
N PRO A 2 16.70 -1.50 13.15
CA PRO A 2 15.40 -1.06 12.63
C PRO A 2 15.47 -0.88 11.11
N THR A 3 14.39 -1.24 10.41
CA THR A 3 14.33 -1.23 8.95
C THR A 3 12.99 -0.67 8.49
N ILE A 4 13.01 0.16 7.44
CA ILE A 4 11.80 0.55 6.71
C ILE A 4 11.71 -0.24 5.40
N VAL A 5 10.51 -0.76 5.10
CA VAL A 5 10.24 -1.53 3.88
C VAL A 5 9.05 -0.89 3.17
N GLY A 6 9.26 -0.47 1.92
CA GLY A 6 8.17 -0.03 1.05
C GLY A 6 7.65 -1.17 0.19
N ILE A 7 6.33 -1.32 0.10
CA ILE A 7 5.67 -2.37 -0.68
C ILE A 7 4.76 -1.74 -1.73
N ASP A 8 4.86 -2.21 -2.97
CA ASP A 8 4.04 -1.75 -4.11
C ASP A 8 2.70 -2.50 -4.21
N HIS A 9 1.89 -2.36 -3.16
CA HIS A 9 0.46 -2.69 -3.19
C HIS A 9 -0.28 -1.92 -2.10
N SER A 10 -1.60 -1.85 -2.23
CA SER A 10 -2.43 -1.13 -1.26
C SER A 10 -2.61 -1.90 0.04
N PHE A 11 -2.62 -1.21 1.18
CA PHE A 11 -2.80 -1.85 2.49
C PHE A 11 -4.26 -1.88 2.97
N SER A 12 -5.11 -1.07 2.36
CA SER A 12 -6.54 -0.98 2.65
C SER A 12 -7.29 -0.51 1.40
N PHE A 13 -8.61 -0.42 1.51
CA PHE A 13 -9.53 -0.09 0.43
C PHE A 13 -10.20 1.28 0.63
N PRO A 14 -10.86 1.82 -0.43
CA PRO A 14 -11.64 3.05 -0.30
C PRO A 14 -12.72 2.92 0.77
N LEU A 15 -13.03 4.02 1.49
CA LEU A 15 -14.06 4.06 2.54
C LEU A 15 -15.40 3.49 2.05
N ARG A 16 -15.72 3.69 0.77
CA ARG A 16 -16.92 3.16 0.13
C ARG A 16 -17.04 1.64 0.23
N TYR A 17 -15.92 0.91 0.23
CA TYR A 17 -15.90 -0.54 0.41
C TYR A 17 -16.42 -0.93 1.80
N PHE A 18 -15.93 -0.24 2.85
CA PHE A 18 -16.36 -0.46 4.22
C PHE A 18 -17.85 -0.17 4.39
N GLU A 19 -18.36 0.91 3.80
CA GLU A 19 -19.79 1.27 3.84
C GLU A 19 -20.68 0.19 3.20
N VAL A 20 -20.29 -0.31 2.02
CA VAL A 20 -21.07 -1.30 1.26
C VAL A 20 -21.11 -2.65 1.97
N HIS A 21 -19.98 -3.05 2.56
CA HIS A 21 -19.85 -4.34 3.25
C HIS A 21 -20.14 -4.26 4.75
N GLN A 22 -20.54 -3.08 5.25
CA GLN A 22 -20.85 -2.82 6.65
C GLN A 22 -19.70 -3.22 7.60
N LEU A 23 -18.46 -2.95 7.17
CA LEU A 23 -17.28 -3.22 7.97
C LEU A 23 -17.04 -2.09 8.96
N GLU A 24 -16.56 -2.43 10.14
CA GLU A 24 -16.05 -1.44 11.08
C GLU A 24 -14.83 -0.74 10.48
N PRO A 25 -14.66 0.57 10.69
CA PRO A 25 -13.51 1.34 10.21
C PRO A 25 -12.27 1.08 11.08
N ASP A 26 -11.93 -0.20 11.27
CA ASP A 26 -10.74 -0.67 11.98
C ASP A 26 -9.88 -1.49 11.02
N TRP A 27 -8.60 -1.13 10.91
CA TRP A 27 -7.72 -1.73 9.90
C TRP A 27 -7.39 -3.20 10.21
N TYR A 28 -7.21 -3.56 11.48
CA TYR A 28 -6.91 -4.95 11.83
C TYR A 28 -8.14 -5.85 11.67
N ALA A 29 -9.34 -5.36 12.02
CA ALA A 29 -10.60 -6.04 11.73
C ALA A 29 -10.80 -6.21 10.21
N PHE A 30 -10.46 -5.20 9.41
CA PHE A 30 -10.45 -5.31 7.95
C PHE A 30 -9.50 -6.39 7.44
N LEU A 31 -8.27 -6.48 7.97
CA LEU A 31 -7.32 -7.52 7.55
C LEU A 31 -7.87 -8.92 7.84
N GLU A 32 -8.46 -9.13 9.02
CA GLU A 32 -9.10 -10.39 9.41
C GLU A 32 -10.27 -10.75 8.49
N ASP A 33 -11.18 -9.80 8.27
CA ASP A 33 -12.32 -9.98 7.39
C ASP A 33 -11.89 -10.26 5.94
N PHE A 34 -10.92 -9.50 5.43
CA PHE A 34 -10.42 -9.68 4.08
C PHE A 34 -9.80 -11.07 3.91
N ARG A 35 -8.92 -11.49 4.82
CA ARG A 35 -8.26 -12.80 4.78
C ARG A 35 -9.27 -13.96 4.86
N ALA A 36 -10.39 -13.78 5.58
CA ALA A 36 -11.43 -14.80 5.65
C ALA A 36 -12.12 -15.06 4.29
N HIS A 37 -12.16 -14.05 3.42
CA HIS A 37 -12.78 -14.13 2.09
C HIS A 37 -11.77 -14.37 0.96
N TRP A 38 -10.56 -13.84 1.13
CA TRP A 38 -9.43 -13.90 0.21
C TRP A 38 -8.21 -14.53 0.89
N PRO A 39 -8.17 -15.86 1.07
CA PRO A 39 -7.09 -16.56 1.78
C PRO A 39 -5.85 -16.76 0.91
N THR A 40 -5.35 -15.70 0.25
CA THR A 40 -4.23 -15.76 -0.69
C THR A 40 -2.85 -15.88 -0.02
N ASP A 41 -2.82 -15.93 1.32
CA ASP A 41 -1.68 -16.39 2.12
C ASP A 41 -1.55 -17.92 2.17
N GLU A 42 -2.60 -18.67 1.81
CA GLU A 42 -2.59 -20.13 1.83
C GLU A 42 -1.86 -20.74 0.63
N GLU A 43 -1.36 -21.96 0.82
CA GLU A 43 -0.61 -22.68 -0.20
C GLU A 43 -1.46 -22.90 -1.46
N HIS A 44 -0.90 -22.56 -2.63
CA HIS A 44 -1.55 -22.70 -3.94
C HIS A 44 -2.87 -21.92 -4.12
N VAL A 45 -3.14 -20.89 -3.33
CA VAL A 45 -4.29 -20.00 -3.52
C VAL A 45 -3.89 -18.76 -4.30
N TYR A 46 -4.36 -18.66 -5.54
CA TYR A 46 -4.09 -17.51 -6.42
C TYR A 46 -5.28 -16.57 -6.47
N VAL A 47 -5.02 -15.27 -6.70
CA VAL A 47 -6.05 -14.23 -6.81
C VAL A 47 -7.14 -14.60 -7.81
N ASP A 48 -6.78 -15.15 -8.96
CA ASP A 48 -7.75 -15.52 -10.00
C ASP A 48 -8.65 -16.69 -9.56
N PHE A 49 -8.14 -17.64 -8.77
CA PHE A 49 -8.97 -18.73 -8.22
C PHE A 49 -10.03 -18.22 -7.24
N VAL A 50 -9.69 -17.19 -6.46
CA VAL A 50 -10.64 -16.56 -5.54
C VAL A 50 -11.68 -15.73 -6.31
N ARG A 51 -11.25 -15.01 -7.35
CA ARG A 51 -12.14 -14.23 -8.23
C ARG A 51 -13.13 -15.10 -8.98
N ASP A 52 -12.68 -16.25 -9.47
CA ASP A 52 -13.50 -17.19 -10.22
C ASP A 52 -14.41 -18.05 -9.32
N GLY A 53 -14.34 -17.86 -7.99
CA GLY A 53 -15.14 -18.58 -7.00
C GLY A 53 -14.73 -20.05 -6.81
N LEU A 54 -13.51 -20.41 -7.22
CA LEU A 54 -12.97 -21.76 -7.08
C LEU A 54 -12.50 -22.04 -5.64
N ILE A 55 -11.95 -21.02 -4.97
CA ILE A 55 -11.45 -21.08 -3.60
C ILE A 55 -11.89 -19.82 -2.85
N GLY A 56 -12.13 -19.92 -1.54
CA GLY A 56 -12.51 -18.76 -0.72
C GLY A 56 -13.92 -18.26 -1.03
N ASN A 57 -14.18 -17.00 -0.69
CA ASN A 57 -15.48 -16.36 -0.84
C ASN A 57 -15.34 -14.90 -1.28
N GLY A 58 -14.48 -14.67 -2.29
CA GLY A 58 -14.15 -13.32 -2.76
C GLY A 58 -15.37 -12.54 -3.28
N SER A 59 -16.38 -13.23 -3.81
CA SER A 59 -17.62 -12.62 -4.33
C SER A 59 -18.44 -11.90 -3.25
N ALA A 60 -18.35 -12.33 -1.99
CA ALA A 60 -18.98 -11.63 -0.86
C ALA A 60 -18.25 -10.33 -0.47
N ARG A 61 -17.09 -10.07 -1.07
CA ARG A 61 -16.18 -8.95 -0.79
C ARG A 61 -15.72 -8.27 -2.07
N GLU A 62 -16.63 -8.13 -3.02
CA GLU A 62 -16.37 -7.43 -4.29
C GLU A 62 -16.28 -5.92 -4.13
N GLY A 63 -15.61 -5.27 -5.08
CA GLY A 63 -15.56 -3.81 -5.16
C GLY A 63 -15.82 -3.31 -6.58
N SER A 64 -15.72 -2.00 -6.76
CA SER A 64 -15.89 -1.38 -8.07
C SER A 64 -14.55 -0.86 -8.60
N PRO A 65 -14.21 -1.08 -9.89
CA PRO A 65 -13.05 -0.47 -10.53
C PRO A 65 -13.07 1.08 -10.53
N ARG A 66 -14.20 1.69 -10.18
CA ARG A 66 -14.38 3.15 -10.05
C ARG A 66 -14.06 3.68 -8.66
N TRP A 67 -13.99 2.83 -7.64
CA TRP A 67 -13.69 3.24 -6.28
C TRP A 67 -12.19 3.43 -6.12
N ARG A 68 -11.79 4.63 -5.72
CA ARG A 68 -10.39 4.95 -5.44
C ARG A 68 -10.27 5.62 -4.09
N ARG A 69 -9.16 5.36 -3.42
CA ARG A 69 -8.76 6.05 -2.19
C ARG A 69 -8.31 7.47 -2.51
N ILE A 70 -8.36 8.37 -1.53
CA ILE A 70 -7.86 9.73 -1.70
C ILE A 70 -6.40 9.73 -2.20
N ALA A 71 -5.56 8.83 -1.67
CA ALA A 71 -4.18 8.68 -2.09
C ALA A 71 -4.05 8.33 -3.59
N GLU A 72 -4.86 7.38 -4.08
CA GLU A 72 -4.88 6.96 -5.47
C GLU A 72 -5.38 8.08 -6.39
N GLU A 73 -6.37 8.85 -5.97
CA GLU A 73 -6.85 9.99 -6.74
C GLU A 73 -5.76 11.06 -6.91
N ARG A 74 -5.01 11.34 -5.86
CA ARG A 74 -3.92 12.33 -5.85
C ARG A 74 -2.73 11.91 -6.71
N CYS A 75 -2.36 10.63 -6.72
CA CYS A 75 -1.27 10.13 -7.55
C CYS A 75 -1.71 9.59 -8.92
N LYS A 76 -3.02 9.62 -9.21
CA LYS A 76 -3.64 9.06 -10.42
C LYS A 76 -3.39 7.56 -10.59
N ALA A 77 -3.24 6.83 -9.48
CA ALA A 77 -3.21 5.38 -9.50
C ALA A 77 -4.59 4.81 -9.86
N LYS A 78 -4.59 3.54 -10.27
CA LYS A 78 -5.80 2.78 -10.57
C LYS A 78 -6.41 2.26 -9.28
N SER A 79 -7.71 1.99 -9.33
CA SER A 79 -8.43 1.29 -8.26
C SER A 79 -7.83 -0.09 -8.00
N VAL A 80 -7.78 -0.49 -6.74
CA VAL A 80 -7.47 -1.85 -6.28
C VAL A 80 -8.41 -2.92 -6.85
N PHE A 81 -9.58 -2.54 -7.40
CA PHE A 81 -10.53 -3.44 -8.04
C PHE A 81 -10.43 -3.45 -9.57
N HIS A 82 -9.50 -2.70 -10.16
CA HIS A 82 -9.31 -2.66 -11.61
C HIS A 82 -8.31 -3.74 -12.05
N PHE A 83 -8.76 -4.99 -12.07
CA PHE A 83 -7.93 -6.13 -12.46
C PHE A 83 -7.57 -6.14 -13.96
N ASP A 84 -6.52 -6.90 -14.29
CA ASP A 84 -6.14 -7.28 -15.66
C ASP A 84 -5.88 -6.12 -16.63
N VAL A 85 -5.40 -4.99 -16.09
CA VAL A 85 -4.95 -3.84 -16.88
C VAL A 85 -3.54 -3.42 -16.50
N GLN A 86 -2.77 -2.95 -17.49
CA GLN A 86 -1.37 -2.54 -17.30
C GLN A 86 -1.23 -1.47 -16.20
N GLY A 87 -0.27 -1.65 -15.29
CA GLY A 87 -0.02 -0.70 -14.20
C GLY A 87 -1.09 -0.70 -13.11
N SER A 88 -1.89 -1.77 -13.01
CA SER A 88 -2.78 -2.00 -11.87
C SER A 88 -2.08 -2.87 -10.83
N VAL A 89 -2.22 -2.46 -9.56
CA VAL A 89 -1.79 -3.23 -8.39
C VAL A 89 -2.93 -4.08 -7.81
N ALA A 90 -4.03 -4.26 -8.54
CA ALA A 90 -5.19 -5.01 -8.03
C ALA A 90 -4.82 -6.44 -7.60
N LYS A 91 -4.06 -7.17 -8.44
CA LYS A 91 -3.61 -8.53 -8.10
C LYS A 91 -2.62 -8.54 -6.94
N SER A 92 -1.59 -7.68 -6.96
CA SER A 92 -0.61 -7.60 -5.87
C SER A 92 -1.25 -7.22 -4.54
N THR A 93 -2.25 -6.34 -4.55
CA THR A 93 -3.03 -5.94 -3.37
C THR A 93 -3.84 -7.11 -2.81
N HIS A 94 -4.61 -7.79 -3.65
CA HIS A 94 -5.45 -8.91 -3.22
C HIS A 94 -4.62 -10.16 -2.83
N SER A 95 -3.41 -10.30 -3.36
CA SER A 95 -2.45 -11.28 -2.85
C SER A 95 -1.77 -10.85 -1.56
N GLY A 96 -1.49 -9.55 -1.39
CA GLY A 96 -0.59 -9.03 -0.36
C GLY A 96 -1.24 -8.74 0.99
N ILE A 97 -2.52 -8.33 1.01
CA ILE A 97 -3.22 -7.97 2.25
C ILE A 97 -3.19 -9.11 3.31
N PRO A 98 -3.47 -10.39 2.97
CA PRO A 98 -3.37 -11.48 3.96
C PRO A 98 -1.96 -11.67 4.53
N TRP A 99 -0.92 -11.35 3.75
CA TRP A 99 0.46 -11.38 4.24
C TRP A 99 0.77 -10.26 5.23
N LEU A 100 0.10 -9.09 5.14
CA LEU A 100 0.22 -8.05 6.16
C LEU A 100 -0.29 -8.56 7.51
N LEU A 101 -1.43 -9.26 7.52
CA LEU A 101 -1.98 -9.89 8.72
C LEU A 101 -1.03 -10.96 9.27
N TYR A 102 -0.48 -11.80 8.39
CA TYR A 102 0.53 -12.79 8.77
C TYR A 102 1.73 -12.12 9.45
N LEU A 103 2.30 -11.08 8.84
CA LEU A 103 3.44 -10.34 9.38
C LEU A 103 3.12 -9.69 10.73
N HIS A 104 1.93 -9.09 10.88
CA HIS A 104 1.47 -8.57 12.16
C HIS A 104 1.46 -9.65 13.24
N ARG A 105 0.88 -10.82 12.95
CA ARG A 105 0.83 -11.95 13.89
C ARG A 105 2.20 -12.51 14.26
N GLN A 106 3.14 -12.54 13.33
CA GLN A 106 4.50 -13.05 13.57
C GLN A 106 5.40 -12.04 14.29
N LEU A 107 5.29 -10.77 13.94
CA LEU A 107 6.22 -9.73 14.39
C LEU A 107 5.69 -8.91 15.56
N GLY A 108 4.37 -8.79 15.68
CA GLY A 108 3.69 -7.97 16.69
C GLY A 108 4.22 -6.53 16.67
N GLU A 109 4.44 -5.97 17.85
CA GLU A 109 4.92 -4.59 18.02
C GLU A 109 6.32 -4.32 17.43
N ARG A 110 7.06 -5.35 16.98
CA ARG A 110 8.40 -5.14 16.36
C ARG A 110 8.30 -4.42 15.02
N VAL A 111 7.17 -4.53 14.34
CA VAL A 111 6.89 -3.85 13.07
C VAL A 111 5.71 -2.91 13.24
N ARG A 112 5.73 -1.80 12.51
CA ARG A 112 4.63 -0.84 12.39
C ARG A 112 4.13 -0.81 10.96
N PHE A 113 2.83 -0.78 10.76
CA PHE A 113 2.20 -0.60 9.46
C PHE A 113 1.72 0.83 9.35
N TRP A 114 2.46 1.64 8.60
CA TRP A 114 2.12 3.04 8.41
C TRP A 114 1.03 3.20 7.33
N PRO A 115 0.04 4.10 7.51
CA PRO A 115 -0.14 5.00 8.64
C PRO A 115 -1.01 4.45 9.78
N PHE A 116 -1.51 3.21 9.68
CA PHE A 116 -2.52 2.64 10.59
C PHE A 116 -2.05 2.55 12.04
N ASP A 117 -0.79 2.22 12.25
CA ASP A 117 -0.23 2.21 13.60
C ASP A 117 0.22 3.61 14.07
N GLY A 118 0.11 4.65 13.25
CA GLY A 118 0.56 5.99 13.55
C GLY A 118 1.41 6.59 12.44
N TRP A 119 1.36 7.92 12.35
CA TRP A 119 2.01 8.69 11.28
C TRP A 119 3.52 8.81 11.46
N ASP A 120 4.00 8.78 12.70
CA ASP A 120 5.43 8.75 13.03
C ASP A 120 5.87 7.33 13.36
N ILE A 121 7.07 6.96 12.88
CA ILE A 121 7.71 5.69 13.22
C ILE A 121 8.59 5.90 14.45
N PRO A 122 8.31 5.28 15.61
CA PRO A 122 9.13 5.48 16.78
C PRO A 122 10.56 4.95 16.60
N ALA A 123 11.51 5.63 17.23
CA ALA A 123 12.91 5.21 17.23
C ALA A 123 13.06 3.75 17.70
N GLY A 124 13.89 2.97 16.99
CA GLY A 124 14.13 1.57 17.31
C GLY A 124 13.09 0.58 16.78
N ARG A 125 12.03 1.04 16.10
CA ARG A 125 11.01 0.19 15.48
C ARG A 125 11.19 0.10 13.96
N SER A 126 10.90 -1.08 13.41
CA SER A 126 10.81 -1.26 11.96
C SER A 126 9.43 -0.86 11.46
N ALA A 127 9.33 -0.49 10.19
CA ALA A 127 8.05 -0.13 9.58
C ALA A 127 7.89 -0.71 8.18
N ILE A 128 6.64 -0.99 7.84
CA ILE A 128 6.18 -1.32 6.50
C ILE A 128 5.29 -0.17 6.04
N VAL A 129 5.56 0.34 4.84
CA VAL A 129 4.87 1.48 4.25
C VAL A 129 4.37 1.12 2.86
N GLU A 130 3.20 1.64 2.48
CA GLU A 130 2.74 1.56 1.10
C GLU A 130 3.57 2.52 0.23
N ALA A 131 4.13 2.01 -0.86
CA ALA A 131 4.95 2.77 -1.79
C ALA A 131 4.38 2.67 -3.21
N TYR A 132 4.65 3.67 -4.04
CA TYR A 132 4.22 3.66 -5.45
C TYR A 132 5.38 4.09 -6.36
N PRO A 133 6.12 3.13 -6.94
CA PRO A 133 7.42 3.37 -7.59
C PRO A 133 7.31 4.28 -8.81
N SER A 134 6.14 4.30 -9.47
CA SER A 134 5.85 5.20 -10.59
C SER A 134 6.07 6.69 -10.26
N MET A 135 5.94 7.09 -8.99
CA MET A 135 6.25 8.47 -8.55
C MET A 135 7.73 8.82 -8.62
N TRP A 136 8.60 7.84 -8.47
CA TRP A 136 10.06 8.02 -8.35
C TRP A 136 10.81 7.51 -9.58
N ARG A 137 10.17 6.71 -10.44
CA ARG A 137 10.72 6.26 -11.73
C ARG A 137 10.75 7.34 -12.81
N ARG A 138 10.04 8.46 -12.65
CA ARG A 138 9.96 9.49 -13.70
C ARG A 138 11.36 9.98 -14.09
N GLY A 139 11.73 9.76 -15.36
CA GLY A 139 13.04 10.16 -15.90
C GLY A 139 14.16 9.15 -15.68
N ARG A 140 13.88 7.98 -15.06
CA ARG A 140 14.82 6.86 -14.93
C ARG A 140 14.54 5.81 -16.00
N VAL A 141 15.58 5.10 -16.43
CA VAL A 141 15.50 3.98 -17.38
C VAL A 141 15.80 2.70 -16.63
N THR A 142 14.99 1.66 -16.85
CA THR A 142 15.23 0.33 -16.29
C THR A 142 16.57 -0.21 -16.80
N PRO A 143 17.51 -0.60 -15.92
CA PRO A 143 18.77 -1.24 -16.34
C PRO A 143 18.52 -2.53 -17.12
N GLU A 144 19.35 -2.83 -18.12
CA GLU A 144 19.19 -4.00 -18.99
C GLU A 144 19.23 -5.35 -18.23
N ASN A 145 19.83 -5.38 -17.04
CA ASN A 145 19.96 -6.57 -16.20
C ASN A 145 18.87 -6.70 -15.13
N MET A 146 17.81 -5.87 -15.17
CA MET A 146 16.69 -5.92 -14.23
C MET A 146 15.36 -6.07 -14.98
N THR A 147 14.45 -6.86 -14.40
CA THR A 147 13.03 -6.79 -14.79
C THR A 147 12.41 -5.48 -14.29
N ASP A 148 11.25 -5.09 -14.84
CA ASP A 148 10.54 -3.91 -14.36
C ASP A 148 10.18 -4.02 -12.87
N ASP A 149 9.72 -5.17 -12.41
CA ASP A 149 9.38 -5.40 -10.99
C ASP A 149 10.62 -5.30 -10.08
N GLN A 150 11.77 -5.82 -10.52
CA GLN A 150 13.03 -5.69 -9.79
C GLN A 150 13.46 -4.24 -9.68
N PHE A 151 13.27 -3.47 -10.76
CA PHE A 151 13.60 -2.06 -10.77
C PHE A 151 12.61 -1.20 -9.97
N ASP A 152 11.34 -1.59 -9.87
CA ASP A 152 10.36 -1.00 -8.96
C ASP A 152 10.80 -1.17 -7.50
N ALA A 153 11.15 -2.39 -7.10
CA ALA A 153 11.67 -2.68 -5.76
C ALA A 153 12.96 -1.91 -5.45
N TYR A 154 13.90 -1.86 -6.41
CA TYR A 154 15.13 -1.07 -6.29
C TYR A 154 14.82 0.42 -6.13
N THR A 155 13.91 0.97 -6.94
CA THR A 155 13.54 2.39 -6.90
C THR A 155 12.94 2.77 -5.55
N ILE A 156 12.12 1.89 -4.97
CA ILE A 156 11.55 2.10 -3.63
C ILE A 156 12.67 2.13 -2.58
N ALA A 157 13.55 1.13 -2.59
CA ALA A 157 14.66 1.03 -1.63
C ALA A 157 15.64 2.21 -1.74
N ASP A 158 16.02 2.61 -2.96
CA ASP A 158 16.91 3.74 -3.20
C ASP A 158 16.28 5.06 -2.75
N TRP A 159 14.98 5.28 -3.03
CA TRP A 159 14.30 6.49 -2.58
C TRP A 159 14.20 6.54 -1.05
N LEU A 160 13.84 5.44 -0.38
CA LEU A 160 13.76 5.39 1.09
C LEU A 160 15.10 5.71 1.73
N ARG A 161 16.20 5.15 1.21
CA ARG A 161 17.56 5.42 1.68
C ARG A 161 17.91 6.91 1.54
N LEU A 162 17.74 7.47 0.34
CA LEU A 162 18.06 8.88 0.09
C LEU A 162 17.19 9.83 0.91
N ALA A 163 15.90 9.53 1.04
CA ALA A 163 14.96 10.35 1.79
C ALA A 163 15.24 10.31 3.31
N ASP A 164 15.76 9.20 3.83
CA ASP A 164 16.22 9.12 5.22
C ASP A 164 17.49 9.97 5.41
N GLU A 165 18.46 9.85 4.51
CA GLU A 165 19.73 10.59 4.56
C GLU A 165 19.56 12.12 4.51
N ASP A 166 18.59 12.62 3.73
CA ASP A 166 18.36 14.06 3.54
C ASP A 166 17.12 14.60 4.29
N GLY A 167 16.48 13.77 5.11
CA GLY A 167 15.35 14.15 5.96
C GLY A 167 13.99 14.26 5.26
N ARG A 168 13.90 14.01 3.94
CA ARG A 168 12.61 13.98 3.22
C ARG A 168 11.68 12.87 3.70
N LEU A 169 12.20 11.81 4.32
CA LEU A 169 11.38 10.70 4.82
C LEU A 169 10.38 11.18 5.87
N GLN A 170 10.80 12.03 6.81
CA GLN A 170 9.90 12.57 7.84
C GLN A 170 8.76 13.40 7.25
N LEU A 171 9.05 14.16 6.18
CA LEU A 171 8.05 14.95 5.45
C LEU A 171 7.08 14.05 4.68
N ALA A 172 7.58 12.95 4.10
CA ALA A 172 6.75 11.99 3.39
C ALA A 172 5.84 11.18 4.31
N LEU A 173 6.28 10.89 5.53
CA LEU A 173 5.49 10.27 6.59
C LEU A 173 4.41 11.20 7.15
N ASN A 174 4.57 12.52 7.00
CA ASN A 174 3.61 13.52 7.47
C ASN A 174 3.19 14.50 6.35
N PRO A 175 2.43 14.02 5.35
CA PRO A 175 1.93 14.89 4.29
C PRO A 175 0.92 15.91 4.85
N PRO A 176 0.79 17.10 4.23
CA PRO A 176 -0.10 18.15 4.69
C PRO A 176 -1.56 17.83 4.35
N LEU A 177 -2.15 16.86 5.07
CA LEU A 177 -3.55 16.48 4.94
C LEU A 177 -4.44 17.43 5.74
N THR A 178 -5.61 17.74 5.22
CA THR A 178 -6.66 18.37 6.04
C THR A 178 -7.11 17.40 7.14
N PRO A 179 -7.69 17.88 8.26
CA PRO A 179 -8.19 17.00 9.31
C PRO A 179 -9.15 15.92 8.78
N ALA A 180 -10.05 16.28 7.87
CA ALA A 180 -10.99 15.34 7.25
C ALA A 180 -10.28 14.27 6.42
N GLU A 181 -9.28 14.65 5.62
CA GLU A 181 -8.49 13.69 4.84
C GLU A 181 -7.67 12.77 5.73
N ARG A 182 -7.13 13.28 6.84
CA ARG A 182 -6.38 12.47 7.80
C ARG A 182 -7.28 11.42 8.46
N THR A 183 -8.51 11.78 8.85
CA THR A 183 -9.50 10.81 9.36
C THR A 183 -9.85 9.74 8.32
N VAL A 184 -10.02 10.11 7.04
CA VAL A 184 -10.27 9.11 5.99
C VAL A 184 -9.03 8.22 5.76
N ALA A 185 -7.83 8.78 5.80
CA ALA A 185 -6.58 8.05 5.62
C ALA A 185 -6.27 7.08 6.77
N GLU A 186 -6.85 7.25 7.96
CA GLU A 186 -6.80 6.26 9.04
C GLU A 186 -7.55 4.96 8.68
N ILE A 187 -8.49 5.03 7.72
CA ILE A 187 -9.26 3.88 7.22
C ILE A 187 -8.69 3.38 5.89
N GLU A 188 -8.49 4.30 4.94
CA GLU A 188 -8.03 3.99 3.59
C GLU A 188 -6.53 3.69 3.51
N GLY A 189 -5.75 4.16 4.48
CA GLY A 189 -4.29 4.21 4.40
C GLY A 189 -3.78 5.36 3.53
N TRP A 190 -2.47 5.39 3.32
CA TRP A 190 -1.81 6.41 2.50
C TRP A 190 -0.61 5.82 1.75
N ILE A 191 -0.27 6.41 0.59
CA ILE A 191 0.92 6.07 -0.18
C ILE A 191 2.03 7.05 0.20
N LEU A 192 3.20 6.54 0.59
CA LEU A 192 4.31 7.36 1.05
C LEU A 192 4.73 8.40 -0.01
N GLY A 193 4.80 9.67 0.40
CA GLY A 193 5.15 10.78 -0.48
C GLY A 193 4.01 11.34 -1.34
N VAL A 194 2.79 10.77 -1.30
CA VAL A 194 1.63 11.40 -1.97
C VAL A 194 1.20 12.66 -1.23
N GLY A 195 1.06 13.77 -1.96
CA GLY A 195 0.81 15.09 -1.39
C GLY A 195 2.08 15.82 -0.93
N PHE A 196 3.24 15.16 -1.01
CA PHE A 196 4.53 15.83 -0.90
C PHE A 196 4.86 16.45 -2.27
N ALA A 197 4.80 17.77 -2.37
CA ALA A 197 5.50 18.46 -3.45
C ALA A 197 6.98 18.34 -3.14
N ALA A 198 7.69 17.46 -3.84
CA ALA A 198 9.14 17.59 -3.92
C ALA A 198 9.38 19.03 -4.40
N THR A 199 9.95 19.86 -3.53
CA THR A 199 10.56 21.12 -3.95
C THR A 199 11.37 20.79 -5.19
N ARG A 200 11.05 21.47 -6.30
CA ARG A 200 11.79 21.37 -7.55
C ARG A 200 13.21 21.88 -7.27
N GLU A 201 14.10 21.03 -6.80
CA GLU A 201 15.54 21.23 -6.89
C GLU A 201 15.97 20.57 -8.20
N ALA A 202 16.01 21.34 -9.29
CA ALA A 202 17.18 22.09 -9.71
C ALA A 202 18.31 21.17 -10.22
N HIS A 203 18.02 20.37 -11.24
CA HIS A 203 19.04 20.02 -12.22
C HIS A 203 18.99 21.04 -13.35
N ARG A 204 19.75 22.12 -13.16
CA ARG A 204 20.47 22.79 -14.25
C ARG A 204 21.85 22.20 -14.33
#